data_AF-A0A7S4BR81-F1
#
_entry.id   AF-A0A7S4BR81-F1
#
_cell.length_a   1.000
_cell.length_b   1.000
_cell.length_c   1.000
_cell.angle_alpha   90.00
_cell.angle_beta   90.00
_cell.angle_gamma   90.00
#
_symmetry.space_group_name_H-M   'P 1'
#
loop_
_entity.id
_entity.type
_entity.pdbx_description
1 polymer ?
#
loop_
_entity_poly.entity_id
_entity_poly.type
_entity_poly.pdbx_seq_one_letter_code
_entity_poly.pdbx_strand_id
1 'polypeptide(L)'
;RRWRRPIEESRTMAFWGLELKAGKTADLGLTRRLVIKQAALVVNTPAKKQEPCVLSVSIGDDPQKFVVCRLHEGHLEQCPMELPFCPDDRAKVHLTGNHPVHLTGFLEIDEEDELEEMEEEMEEAKPAKKAAAIANGKPAKPAKPAKPVPEDMNDDDDDDEEGEEGEEGEEGEEGE
;
A
#
# COMPACT_ATOMS: atom_id res chain seq x y z
N ARG A 1 11.04 -42.83 16.82
CA ARG A 1 11.96 -41.75 16.39
C ARG A 1 11.09 -40.55 16.06
N ARG A 2 10.98 -39.59 16.98
CA ARG A 2 10.14 -38.40 16.82
C ARG A 2 11.04 -37.34 16.20
N TRP A 3 10.84 -37.04 14.92
CA TRP A 3 11.50 -35.93 14.25
C TRP A 3 11.03 -34.65 14.95
N ARG A 4 11.92 -33.95 15.66
CA ARG A 4 11.65 -32.57 16.05
C ARG A 4 11.62 -31.78 14.74
N ARG A 5 10.52 -31.09 14.47
CA ARG A 5 10.55 -30.03 13.45
C ARG A 5 11.64 -29.04 13.90
N PRO A 6 12.47 -28.51 12.98
CA PRO A 6 13.32 -27.38 13.29
C PRO A 6 12.45 -26.30 13.97
N ILE A 7 13.01 -25.65 14.98
CA ILE A 7 12.41 -24.46 15.57
C ILE A 7 12.22 -23.51 14.40
N GLU A 8 10.97 -23.19 14.10
CA GLU A 8 10.60 -22.20 13.11
C GLU A 8 11.16 -20.88 13.65
N GLU A 9 12.26 -20.40 13.06
CA GLU A 9 12.76 -19.03 13.26
C GLU A 9 11.54 -18.12 13.14
N SER A 10 11.20 -17.42 14.22
CA SER A 10 9.99 -16.60 14.24
C SER A 10 10.30 -15.35 13.41
N ARG A 11 10.01 -15.43 12.11
CA ARG A 11 10.10 -14.28 11.22
C ARG A 11 8.96 -13.33 11.54
N THR A 12 9.31 -12.12 11.96
CA THR A 12 8.34 -11.04 12.08
C THR A 12 8.05 -10.49 10.68
N MET A 13 6.79 -10.19 10.38
CA MET A 13 6.38 -9.59 9.12
C MET A 13 5.90 -8.16 9.37
N ALA A 14 6.46 -7.19 8.66
CA ALA A 14 6.04 -5.78 8.74
C ALA A 14 5.30 -5.35 7.47
N PHE A 15 4.26 -4.54 7.63
CA PHE A 15 3.50 -4.00 6.50
C PHE A 15 4.38 -3.13 5.60
N TRP A 16 4.23 -3.28 4.28
CA TRP A 16 4.85 -2.43 3.28
C TRP A 16 3.83 -1.96 2.24
N GLY A 17 3.97 -0.71 1.79
CA GLY A 17 3.14 -0.15 0.74
C GLY A 17 3.84 0.94 -0.07
N LEU A 18 3.49 1.04 -1.35
CA LEU A 18 4.02 2.03 -2.28
C LEU A 18 2.92 2.51 -3.24
N GLU A 19 2.74 3.83 -3.32
CA GLU A 19 1.95 4.45 -4.40
C GLU A 19 2.85 4.74 -5.60
N LEU A 20 2.56 4.07 -6.71
CA LEU A 20 3.22 4.29 -7.99
C LEU A 20 2.36 5.18 -8.89
N LYS A 21 2.88 6.35 -9.25
CA LYS A 21 2.16 7.29 -10.14
C LYS A 21 2.29 6.86 -11.60
N ALA A 22 1.25 7.13 -12.38
CA ALA A 22 1.19 6.86 -13.82
C ALA A 22 2.44 7.40 -14.56
N GLY A 23 3.03 6.55 -15.41
CA GLY A 23 4.21 6.88 -16.21
C GLY A 23 5.52 6.98 -15.43
N LYS A 24 5.51 6.71 -14.11
CA LYS A 24 6.72 6.77 -13.28
C LYS A 24 7.36 5.41 -13.10
N THR A 25 8.65 5.46 -12.82
CA THR A 25 9.44 4.35 -12.33
C THR A 25 9.82 4.63 -10.88
N ALA A 26 9.75 3.63 -10.01
CA ALA A 26 10.24 3.71 -8.64
C ALA A 26 11.26 2.60 -8.39
N ASP A 27 12.35 2.96 -7.72
CA ASP A 27 13.30 2.00 -7.19
C ASP A 27 12.76 1.50 -5.85
N LEU A 28 12.78 0.19 -5.62
CA LEU A 28 12.31 -0.38 -4.36
C LEU A 28 13.30 -0.16 -3.21
N GLY A 29 14.58 0.09 -3.49
CA GLY A 29 15.58 0.47 -2.47
C GLY A 29 15.62 -0.47 -1.26
N LEU A 30 15.58 -1.77 -1.51
CA LEU A 30 15.35 -2.78 -0.48
C LEU A 30 16.55 -2.94 0.45
N THR A 31 16.32 -2.82 1.75
CA THR A 31 17.27 -3.23 2.81
C THR A 31 16.99 -4.62 3.33
N ARG A 32 15.74 -5.08 3.20
CA ARG A 32 15.23 -6.37 3.69
C ARG A 32 14.46 -7.08 2.59
N ARG A 33 14.16 -8.37 2.78
CA ARG A 33 13.37 -9.14 1.82
C ARG A 33 11.94 -8.61 1.78
N LEU A 34 11.47 -8.23 0.59
CA LEU A 34 10.12 -7.73 0.34
C LEU A 34 9.31 -8.78 -0.41
N VAL A 35 8.08 -9.03 0.02
CA VAL A 35 7.11 -9.80 -0.75
C VAL A 35 5.92 -8.91 -1.09
N ILE A 36 5.81 -8.52 -2.36
CA ILE A 36 4.62 -7.81 -2.85
C ILE A 36 3.49 -8.82 -3.02
N LYS A 37 2.33 -8.52 -2.41
CA LYS A 37 1.16 -9.39 -2.37
C LYS A 37 0.00 -8.91 -3.22
N GLN A 38 -0.09 -7.60 -3.47
CA GLN A 38 -1.22 -7.04 -4.20
C GLN A 38 -0.85 -5.77 -4.94
N ALA A 39 -1.44 -5.60 -6.12
CA ALA A 39 -1.51 -4.35 -6.83
C ALA A 39 -2.98 -3.91 -6.94
N ALA A 40 -3.26 -2.63 -6.65
CA ALA A 40 -4.59 -2.05 -6.72
C ALA A 40 -4.57 -0.74 -7.52
N LEU A 41 -5.43 -0.64 -8.51
CA LEU A 41 -5.66 0.55 -9.32
C LEU A 41 -6.40 1.59 -8.50
N VAL A 42 -5.99 2.85 -8.60
CA VAL A 42 -6.64 3.96 -7.93
C VAL A 42 -7.35 4.81 -8.98
N VAL A 43 -8.69 4.73 -9.01
CA VAL A 43 -9.53 5.48 -9.95
C VAL A 43 -10.09 6.71 -9.24
N ASN A 44 -9.34 7.82 -9.29
CA ASN A 44 -9.80 9.09 -8.72
C ASN A 44 -10.75 9.85 -9.65
N THR A 45 -10.56 9.69 -10.96
CA THR A 45 -11.39 10.33 -11.99
C THR A 45 -11.42 9.39 -13.18
N PRO A 46 -12.60 8.96 -13.63
CA PRO A 46 -12.71 8.03 -14.74
C PRO A 46 -11.95 8.50 -15.97
N ALA A 47 -11.13 7.63 -16.55
CA ALA A 47 -10.35 8.00 -17.71
C ALA A 47 -11.27 8.11 -18.94
N LYS A 48 -11.15 9.21 -19.71
CA LYS A 48 -11.88 9.38 -20.98
C LYS A 48 -11.63 8.23 -21.98
N LYS A 49 -10.46 7.59 -21.87
CA LYS A 49 -10.09 6.40 -22.61
C LYS A 49 -9.68 5.33 -21.59
N GLN A 50 -10.41 4.23 -21.57
CA GLN A 50 -10.17 3.08 -20.69
C GLN A 50 -8.94 2.28 -21.17
N GLU A 51 -7.77 2.88 -21.05
CA GLU A 51 -6.51 2.19 -21.30
C GLU A 51 -6.06 1.44 -20.05
N PRO A 52 -5.51 0.22 -20.22
CA PRO A 52 -4.96 -0.53 -19.11
C PRO A 52 -3.79 0.19 -18.45
N CYS A 53 -3.67 -0.01 -17.14
CA CYS A 53 -2.41 0.23 -16.46
C CYS A 53 -1.58 -1.06 -16.44
N VAL A 54 -0.35 -1.00 -16.95
CA VAL A 54 0.55 -2.14 -17.00
C VAL A 54 1.67 -1.94 -15.99
N LEU A 55 1.73 -2.86 -15.02
CA LEU A 55 2.83 -2.94 -14.06
C LEU A 55 3.90 -3.86 -14.62
N SER A 56 5.13 -3.38 -14.63
CA SER A 56 6.30 -4.16 -15.02
C SER A 56 7.46 -3.95 -14.06
N VAL A 57 8.38 -4.92 -14.03
CA VAL A 57 9.54 -4.93 -13.14
C VAL A 57 10.80 -5.15 -13.95
N SER A 58 11.88 -4.46 -13.59
CA SER A 58 13.24 -4.76 -14.05
C SER A 58 14.13 -5.09 -12.84
N ILE A 59 15.12 -5.94 -13.04
CA ILE A 59 16.06 -6.40 -12.02
C ILE A 59 17.47 -5.91 -12.38
N GLY A 60 18.20 -5.38 -11.41
CA GLY A 60 19.55 -4.87 -11.62
C GLY A 60 19.62 -3.68 -12.58
N ASP A 61 20.64 -3.73 -13.44
CA ASP A 61 20.92 -2.72 -14.45
C ASP A 61 20.47 -3.16 -15.86
N ASP A 62 19.71 -4.26 -15.95
CA ASP A 62 19.19 -4.79 -17.20
C ASP A 62 18.05 -3.89 -17.74
N PRO A 63 18.07 -3.49 -19.02
CA PRO A 63 16.94 -2.80 -19.65
C PRO A 63 15.68 -3.66 -19.78
N GLN A 64 15.75 -4.98 -19.59
CA GLN A 64 14.63 -5.88 -19.74
C GLN A 64 13.56 -5.67 -18.67
N LYS A 65 12.31 -5.51 -19.13
CA LYS A 65 11.13 -5.34 -18.29
C LYS A 65 10.22 -6.56 -18.41
N PHE A 66 9.81 -7.09 -17.27
CA PHE A 66 8.86 -8.20 -17.16
C PHE A 66 7.50 -7.64 -16.76
N VAL A 67 6.49 -7.87 -17.58
CA VAL A 67 5.11 -7.49 -17.25
C VAL A 67 4.59 -8.43 -16.17
N VAL A 68 4.14 -7.86 -15.06
CA VAL A 68 3.63 -8.60 -13.90
C VAL A 68 2.12 -8.69 -13.95
N CYS A 69 1.45 -7.55 -14.15
CA CYS A 69 0.00 -7.51 -14.20
C CYS A 69 -0.49 -6.36 -15.09
N ARG A 70 -1.75 -6.47 -15.49
CA ARG A 70 -2.47 -5.48 -16.27
C ARG A 70 -3.79 -5.19 -15.57
N LEU A 71 -3.96 -3.96 -15.11
CA LEU A 71 -5.12 -3.49 -14.38
C LEU A 71 -6.01 -2.65 -15.30
N HIS A 72 -7.32 -2.79 -15.16
CA HIS A 72 -8.33 -2.15 -15.98
C HIS A 72 -9.42 -1.56 -15.09
N GLU A 73 -9.69 -0.26 -15.25
CA GLU A 73 -10.82 0.43 -14.62
C GLU A 73 -12.13 -0.27 -14.99
N GLY A 74 -12.97 -0.57 -13.98
CA GLY A 74 -14.26 -1.24 -14.15
C GLY A 74 -14.21 -2.73 -14.50
N HIS A 75 -13.03 -3.34 -14.65
CA HIS A 75 -12.91 -4.77 -15.02
C HIS A 75 -11.96 -5.55 -14.12
N LEU A 76 -10.73 -5.07 -13.94
CA LEU A 76 -9.73 -5.70 -13.08
C LEU A 76 -8.94 -4.63 -12.36
N GLU A 77 -9.49 -4.13 -11.27
CA GLU A 77 -8.90 -3.03 -10.51
C GLU A 77 -7.91 -3.52 -9.47
N GLN A 78 -7.95 -4.80 -9.09
CA GLN A 78 -7.04 -5.39 -8.13
C GLN A 78 -6.48 -6.69 -8.66
N CYS A 79 -5.20 -6.94 -8.42
CA CYS A 79 -4.52 -8.15 -8.82
C CYS A 79 -3.70 -8.70 -7.63
N PRO A 80 -4.11 -9.83 -7.03
CA PRO A 80 -3.26 -10.53 -6.07
C PRO A 80 -2.07 -11.16 -6.80
N MET A 81 -0.90 -11.11 -6.18
CA MET A 81 0.33 -11.65 -6.73
C MET A 81 1.28 -12.08 -5.60
N GLU A 82 2.37 -12.74 -5.94
CA GLU A 82 3.41 -13.05 -4.98
C GLU A 82 4.76 -12.84 -5.65
N LEU A 83 5.33 -11.66 -5.40
CA LEU A 83 6.63 -11.29 -5.95
C LEU A 83 7.64 -11.08 -4.83
N PRO A 84 8.50 -12.10 -4.57
CA PRO A 84 9.58 -11.96 -3.62
C PRO A 84 10.75 -11.20 -4.26
N PHE A 85 11.30 -10.24 -3.53
CA PHE A 85 12.48 -9.48 -3.89
C PHE A 85 13.49 -9.48 -2.74
N CYS A 86 14.76 -9.68 -3.07
CA CYS A 86 15.88 -9.59 -2.16
C CYS A 86 16.60 -8.23 -2.30
N PRO A 87 17.30 -7.75 -1.26
CA PRO A 87 18.11 -6.53 -1.35
C PRO A 87 19.07 -6.48 -2.54
N ASP A 88 19.66 -7.62 -2.90
CA ASP A 88 20.63 -7.73 -4.00
C ASP A 88 20.02 -7.58 -5.40
N ASP A 89 18.69 -7.73 -5.54
CA ASP A 89 18.01 -7.71 -6.84
C ASP A 89 18.01 -6.32 -7.48
N ARG A 90 18.17 -5.24 -6.69
CA ARG A 90 18.05 -3.84 -7.15
C ARG A 90 16.80 -3.62 -8.03
N ALA A 91 15.67 -4.16 -7.56
CA ALA A 91 14.43 -4.20 -8.33
C ALA A 91 13.80 -2.81 -8.51
N LYS A 92 13.33 -2.54 -9.74
CA LYS A 92 12.61 -1.31 -10.09
C LYS A 92 11.24 -1.65 -10.64
N VAL A 93 10.23 -0.91 -10.20
CA VAL A 93 8.86 -1.03 -10.68
C VAL A 93 8.55 0.09 -11.66
N HIS A 94 7.89 -0.26 -12.76
CA HIS A 94 7.48 0.66 -13.81
C HIS A 94 5.97 0.57 -14.02
N LEU A 95 5.33 1.73 -14.10
CA LEU A 95 3.91 1.82 -14.42
C LEU A 95 3.70 2.59 -15.72
N THR A 96 3.01 1.96 -16.66
CA THR A 96 2.44 2.65 -17.83
C THR A 96 0.92 2.66 -17.72
N GLY A 97 0.28 3.70 -18.25
CA GLY A 97 -1.17 3.90 -18.14
C GLY A 97 -1.52 5.26 -17.54
N ASN A 98 -2.81 5.43 -17.19
CA ASN A 98 -3.38 6.72 -16.82
C ASN A 98 -3.64 6.88 -15.32
N HIS A 99 -3.69 5.77 -14.57
CA HIS A 99 -4.04 5.77 -13.15
C HIS A 99 -2.84 5.40 -12.28
N PRO A 100 -2.77 5.93 -11.04
CA PRO A 100 -1.85 5.41 -10.04
C PRO A 100 -2.22 3.99 -9.61
N VAL A 101 -1.22 3.25 -9.12
CA VAL A 101 -1.38 1.91 -8.58
C VAL A 101 -0.75 1.86 -7.19
N HIS A 102 -1.47 1.31 -6.22
CA HIS A 102 -0.96 0.98 -4.90
C HIS A 102 -0.45 -0.46 -4.90
N LEU A 103 0.81 -0.62 -4.52
CA LEU A 103 1.41 -1.91 -4.25
C LEU A 103 1.43 -2.12 -2.74
N THR A 104 1.03 -3.30 -2.29
CA THR A 104 1.07 -3.67 -0.86
C THR A 104 1.68 -5.05 -0.68
N GLY A 105 2.30 -5.25 0.47
CA GLY A 105 3.04 -6.47 0.79
C GLY A 105 3.59 -6.44 2.20
N PHE A 106 4.63 -7.22 2.44
CA PHE A 106 5.34 -7.21 3.71
C PHE A 106 6.85 -7.33 3.53
N LEU A 107 7.58 -6.73 4.46
CA LEU A 107 9.00 -6.99 4.67
C LEU A 107 9.14 -8.14 5.66
N GLU A 108 10.06 -9.06 5.35
CA GLU A 108 10.49 -10.09 6.31
C GLU A 108 11.58 -9.48 7.19
N ILE A 109 11.39 -9.59 8.50
CA ILE A 109 12.31 -9.13 9.53
C ILE A 109 12.80 -10.38 10.26
N ASP A 110 14.11 -10.60 10.24
CA ASP A 110 14.74 -11.66 11.02
C ASP A 110 14.98 -11.15 12.46
N GLU A 111 14.85 -12.02 13.47
CA GLU A 111 14.97 -11.63 14.89
C GLU A 111 16.35 -11.02 15.23
N GLU A 112 17.40 -11.38 14.49
CA GLU A 112 18.72 -10.75 14.63
C GLU A 112 18.69 -9.27 14.23
N ASP A 113 17.91 -8.91 13.20
CA ASP A 113 17.80 -7.52 12.77
C ASP A 113 17.00 -6.65 13.76
N GLU A 114 16.05 -7.23 14.52
CA GLU A 114 15.33 -6.49 15.57
C GLU A 114 16.25 -6.12 16.73
N LEU A 115 17.20 -7.01 17.05
CA LEU A 115 18.18 -6.77 18.11
C LEU A 115 19.19 -5.69 17.70
N GLU A 116 19.61 -5.65 16.44
CA GLU A 116 20.50 -4.61 15.92
C GLU A 116 19.83 -3.23 15.92
N GLU A 117 18.57 -3.10 15.47
CA GLU A 117 17.83 -1.83 15.54
C GLU A 117 17.64 -1.34 16.98
N MET A 118 17.41 -2.26 17.94
CA MET A 118 17.25 -1.89 19.34
C MET A 118 18.57 -1.43 20.00
N GLU A 119 19.72 -1.98 19.58
CA GLU A 119 21.03 -1.53 20.05
C GLU A 119 21.40 -0.13 19.49
N GLU A 120 21.06 0.16 18.24
CA GLU A 120 21.27 1.49 17.65
C GLU A 120 20.40 2.57 18.32
N GLU A 121 19.14 2.28 18.65
CA GLU A 121 18.26 3.23 19.35
C GLU A 121 18.75 3.54 20.78
N MET A 122 19.45 2.59 21.43
CA MET A 122 19.99 2.75 22.78
C MET A 122 21.30 3.57 22.83
N GLU A 123 22.09 3.60 21.76
CA GLU A 123 23.33 4.41 21.63
C GLU A 123 23.04 5.91 21.40
N GLU A 124 21.89 6.28 20.83
CA GLU A 124 21.51 7.69 20.63
C GLU A 124 20.95 8.37 21.90
N ALA A 125 20.62 7.62 22.95
CA ALA A 125 20.11 8.16 24.21
C ALA A 125 21.21 8.70 25.14
N LYS A 126 21.91 9.76 24.71
CA LYS A 126 22.82 10.52 25.61
C LYS A 126 22.02 11.24 26.72
N PRO A 127 22.38 11.06 28.01
CA PRO A 127 21.65 11.67 29.11
C PRO A 127 21.93 13.17 29.21
N ALA A 128 20.95 13.99 28.82
CA ALA A 128 20.94 15.42 29.09
C ALA A 128 20.83 15.66 30.61
N LYS A 129 21.91 16.16 31.20
CA LYS A 129 22.00 16.55 32.61
C LYS A 129 20.94 17.59 32.95
N LYS A 130 20.13 17.28 33.96
CA LYS A 130 19.24 18.22 34.66
C LYS A 130 20.06 19.32 35.33
N ALA A 131 19.68 20.58 35.12
CA ALA A 131 19.91 21.65 36.07
C ALA A 131 18.57 22.33 36.36
N ALA A 132 18.16 22.25 37.63
CA ALA A 132 16.94 22.84 38.15
C ALA A 132 17.10 24.34 38.39
N ALA A 133 16.03 25.11 38.15
CA ALA A 133 15.78 26.35 38.85
C ALA A 133 14.25 26.57 38.95
N ILE A 134 13.73 26.39 40.16
CA ILE A 134 12.37 26.77 40.57
C ILE A 134 12.47 28.18 41.17
N ALA A 135 11.64 29.13 40.72
CA ALA A 135 11.20 30.26 41.56
C ALA A 135 9.96 30.99 40.99
N ASN A 136 8.81 30.73 41.64
CA ASN A 136 7.72 31.64 42.05
C ASN A 136 7.23 32.80 41.16
N GLY A 137 5.90 32.88 40.98
CA GLY A 137 5.25 34.13 40.56
C GLY A 137 3.73 34.22 40.34
N LYS A 138 2.89 33.71 41.26
CA LYS A 138 1.48 34.10 41.56
C LYS A 138 0.33 34.07 40.50
N PRO A 139 -0.95 33.89 40.94
CA PRO A 139 -2.10 33.55 40.10
C PRO A 139 -3.11 34.68 39.86
N ALA A 140 -3.79 34.67 38.72
CA ALA A 140 -5.08 35.34 38.41
C ALA A 140 -5.53 34.86 37.01
N LYS A 141 -6.77 34.61 36.63
CA LYS A 141 -8.13 34.61 37.19
C LYS A 141 -8.98 33.81 36.15
N PRO A 142 -10.08 33.13 36.52
CA PRO A 142 -10.86 32.28 35.60
C PRO A 142 -12.04 33.02 34.94
N ALA A 143 -12.31 32.73 33.66
CA ALA A 143 -13.58 32.96 32.94
C ALA A 143 -13.43 32.43 31.50
N LYS A 144 -14.36 31.77 30.81
CA LYS A 144 -15.71 31.23 31.02
C LYS A 144 -15.94 30.26 29.83
N PRO A 145 -16.72 29.17 29.97
CA PRO A 145 -17.06 28.29 28.86
C PRO A 145 -18.38 28.71 28.20
N ALA A 146 -18.43 28.64 26.87
CA ALA A 146 -19.65 28.70 26.05
C ALA A 146 -19.27 28.19 24.65
N LYS A 147 -20.02 27.37 23.92
CA LYS A 147 -21.15 26.45 24.12
C LYS A 147 -21.11 25.58 22.85
N PRO A 148 -21.53 24.31 22.88
CA PRO A 148 -21.65 23.49 21.67
C PRO A 148 -22.86 23.93 20.85
N VAL A 149 -22.77 23.84 19.52
CA VAL A 149 -23.92 23.89 18.61
C VAL A 149 -24.20 22.44 18.18
N PRO A 150 -25.41 21.90 18.41
CA PRO A 150 -25.90 20.67 17.81
C PRO A 150 -26.84 20.95 16.62
N GLU A 151 -27.25 19.87 15.95
CA GLU A 151 -28.36 19.74 14.97
C GLU A 151 -27.98 20.15 13.53
N ASP A 152 -28.29 19.43 12.44
CA ASP A 152 -29.45 18.60 12.01
C ASP A 152 -28.92 17.60 10.95
N MET A 153 -29.24 16.29 10.94
CA MET A 153 -30.45 15.64 10.41
C MET A 153 -30.85 16.05 8.97
N ASN A 154 -30.69 15.10 8.05
CA ASN A 154 -31.49 14.77 6.85
C ASN A 154 -30.84 13.47 6.34
N ASP A 155 -31.43 12.28 6.37
CA ASP A 155 -32.80 11.82 6.08
C ASP A 155 -33.24 12.12 4.64
N ASP A 156 -33.69 11.04 3.98
CA ASP A 156 -34.28 10.90 2.64
C ASP A 156 -33.44 11.29 1.41
N ASP A 157 -33.09 10.30 0.59
CA ASP A 157 -33.97 9.98 -0.54
C ASP A 157 -33.64 8.58 -1.10
N ASP A 158 -34.65 7.71 -1.01
CA ASP A 158 -34.87 6.58 -1.91
C ASP A 158 -34.79 7.09 -3.36
N ASP A 159 -34.01 6.43 -4.22
CA ASP A 159 -34.38 6.38 -5.63
C ASP A 159 -34.13 4.99 -6.19
N ASP A 160 -35.26 4.32 -6.34
CA ASP A 160 -35.55 3.01 -6.85
C ASP A 160 -35.82 3.17 -8.35
N GLU A 161 -34.88 2.74 -9.21
CA GLU A 161 -35.22 2.51 -10.62
C GLU A 161 -34.69 1.16 -11.07
N GLU A 162 -35.62 0.20 -11.02
CA GLU A 162 -35.67 -0.98 -11.87
C GLU A 162 -35.70 -0.60 -13.36
N GLY A 163 -35.07 -1.43 -14.18
CA GLY A 163 -35.21 -1.43 -15.64
C GLY A 163 -33.95 -1.99 -16.29
N GLU A 164 -33.99 -2.88 -17.26
CA GLU A 164 -35.07 -3.43 -18.05
C GLU A 164 -34.48 -4.63 -18.79
N GLU A 165 -35.32 -5.63 -19.04
CA GLU A 165 -34.99 -6.85 -19.79
C GLU A 165 -34.71 -6.57 -21.28
N GLY A 166 -33.99 -7.48 -21.93
CA GLY A 166 -33.85 -7.57 -23.39
C GLY A 166 -32.38 -7.75 -23.81
N GLU A 167 -31.99 -8.62 -24.73
CA GLU A 167 -32.74 -9.26 -25.81
C GLU A 167 -31.92 -10.47 -26.28
N GLU A 168 -32.61 -11.58 -26.58
CA GLU A 168 -32.07 -12.75 -27.26
C GLU A 168 -31.92 -12.48 -28.77
N GLY A 169 -30.89 -13.04 -29.41
CA GLY A 169 -30.68 -13.08 -30.86
C GLY A 169 -29.18 -13.06 -31.17
N GLU A 170 -28.60 -13.89 -32.02
CA GLU A 170 -29.12 -14.48 -33.25
C GLU A 170 -28.29 -15.71 -33.62
N GLU A 171 -28.97 -16.72 -34.18
CA GLU A 171 -28.40 -17.89 -34.84
C GLU A 171 -27.90 -17.54 -36.26
N GLY A 172 -26.99 -18.35 -36.80
CA GLY A 172 -26.59 -18.37 -38.21
C GLY A 172 -25.07 -18.20 -38.37
N GLU A 173 -24.35 -18.94 -39.21
CA GLU A 173 -24.73 -19.65 -40.42
C GLU A 173 -23.61 -20.66 -40.75
N GLU A 174 -23.99 -21.88 -41.12
CA GLU A 174 -23.09 -22.88 -41.71
C GLU A 174 -22.71 -22.44 -43.13
N GLY A 175 -21.43 -22.55 -43.49
CA GLY A 175 -20.95 -22.30 -44.84
C GLY A 175 -19.91 -23.35 -45.24
N GLU A 176 -20.29 -24.14 -46.26
CA GLU A 176 -19.57 -25.19 -47.02
C GLU A 176 -18.04 -25.10 -47.15
#